data_AF-A0A3T0RT09-F1
#
_entry.id   AF-A0A3T0RT09-F1
#
_cell.length_a   1.000
_cell.length_b   1.000
_cell.length_c   1.000
_cell.angle_alpha   90.00
_cell.angle_beta   90.00
_cell.angle_gamma   90.00
#
_symmetry.space_group_name_H-M   'P 1'
#
loop_
_entity.id
_entity.type
_entity.pdbx_description
1 polymer ?
#
loop_
_entity_poly.entity_id
_entity_poly.type
_entity_poly.pdbx_seq_one_letter_code
_entity_poly.pdbx_strand_id
1 'polypeptide(L)'
;MKDTFKPLFCAPSFYTEYQDSFRIIDAAVNDLQWDKTSEVMLWTALLAMLRRRTDWFQGVSSNVPQSSNSIAPHYEVYTLVQKLNIDWPHKLSKEISFAEFLRTVKIKPLPAVAQKAMYFIFTQKYPITVLDYEPSPRELLQIQCEGRRIITFKNDFSQWPTQKFGKRDPLSFWLHDCIHAEHFFSQPEIYQSQLGFYKFVSDAHAAQCWPDLSANPQFEGDFSYLISDMNSHPLHLFKTLKAITDIHFKEQSLSIWDRVITSCLGSTEELNALRKLNTAYFVDNDIDALLQMTKRLGAQSYTT
;
A
#
# COMPACT_ATOMS: atom_id res chain seq x y z
N MET A 1 -2.73 -11.81 7.78
CA MET A 1 -3.70 -12.24 6.75
C MET A 1 -2.87 -12.72 5.56
N LYS A 2 -2.98 -13.99 5.12
CA LYS A 2 -2.24 -14.44 3.92
C LYS A 2 -2.87 -13.79 2.70
N ASP A 3 -2.08 -13.08 1.90
CA ASP A 3 -2.51 -12.53 0.61
C ASP A 3 -2.94 -13.69 -0.29
N THR A 4 -4.26 -13.86 -0.47
CA THR A 4 -4.86 -14.91 -1.31
C THR A 4 -5.01 -14.46 -2.76
N PHE A 5 -4.58 -13.24 -3.09
CA PHE A 5 -4.69 -12.74 -4.44
C PHE A 5 -3.65 -13.41 -5.36
N LYS A 6 -4.12 -13.91 -6.51
CA LYS A 6 -3.25 -14.63 -7.45
C LYS A 6 -2.14 -13.68 -7.92
N PRO A 7 -0.86 -14.11 -7.88
CA PRO A 7 0.24 -13.28 -8.34
C PRO A 7 0.04 -12.80 -9.77
N LEU A 8 -0.48 -13.67 -10.64
CA LEU A 8 -0.85 -13.36 -12.02
C LEU A 8 -2.36 -13.23 -12.13
N PHE A 9 -2.81 -12.00 -12.39
CA PHE A 9 -4.20 -11.67 -12.61
C PHE A 9 -4.51 -11.57 -14.11
N CYS A 10 -3.60 -10.98 -14.89
CA CYS A 10 -3.63 -10.94 -16.35
C CYS A 10 -2.45 -11.72 -16.95
N ALA A 11 -2.72 -12.47 -18.02
CA ALA A 11 -1.67 -13.10 -18.82
C ALA A 11 -0.95 -12.04 -19.69
N PRO A 12 0.32 -12.25 -20.09
CA PRO A 12 1.02 -11.33 -21.00
C PRO A 12 0.25 -11.02 -22.31
N SER A 13 -0.51 -11.99 -22.81
CA SER A 13 -1.35 -11.82 -24.01
C SER A 13 -2.42 -10.73 -23.84
N PHE A 14 -2.98 -10.56 -22.64
CA PHE A 14 -3.93 -9.47 -22.36
C PHE A 14 -3.31 -8.11 -22.66
N TYR A 15 -2.08 -7.89 -22.18
CA TYR A 15 -1.39 -6.63 -22.39
C TYR A 15 -0.98 -6.41 -23.85
N THR A 16 -0.81 -7.48 -24.63
CA THR A 16 -0.50 -7.37 -26.06
C THR A 16 -1.76 -7.11 -26.89
N GLU A 17 -2.86 -7.80 -26.59
CA GLU A 17 -4.13 -7.72 -27.31
C GLU A 17 -4.81 -6.34 -27.17
N TYR A 18 -4.72 -5.72 -26.00
CA TYR A 18 -5.45 -4.49 -25.67
C TYR A 18 -4.63 -3.20 -25.86
N GLN A 19 -3.53 -3.22 -26.63
CA GLN A 19 -2.68 -2.04 -26.87
C GLN A 19 -3.45 -0.84 -27.45
N ASP A 20 -4.36 -1.06 -28.40
CA ASP A 20 -5.19 0.02 -28.97
C ASP A 20 -6.16 0.58 -27.93
N SER A 21 -6.74 -0.29 -27.08
CA SER A 21 -7.57 0.13 -25.95
C SER A 21 -6.78 0.97 -24.95
N PHE A 22 -5.52 0.62 -24.67
CA PHE A 22 -4.66 1.40 -23.78
C PHE A 22 -4.36 2.79 -24.35
N ARG A 23 -4.09 2.91 -25.66
CA ARG A 23 -3.95 4.22 -26.31
C ARG A 23 -5.21 5.09 -26.18
N ILE A 24 -6.40 4.49 -26.28
CA ILE A 24 -7.67 5.20 -26.09
C ILE A 24 -7.81 5.70 -24.64
N ILE A 25 -7.46 4.86 -23.65
CA ILE A 25 -7.50 5.25 -22.24
C ILE A 25 -6.49 6.36 -21.96
N ASP A 26 -5.26 6.20 -22.43
CA ASP A 26 -4.18 7.17 -22.24
C ASP A 26 -4.55 8.55 -22.80
N ALA A 27 -5.05 8.61 -24.04
CA ALA A 27 -5.53 9.85 -24.64
C ALA A 27 -6.65 10.49 -23.80
N ALA A 28 -7.66 9.70 -23.38
CA ALA A 28 -8.76 10.20 -22.58
C ALA A 28 -8.30 10.71 -21.20
N VAL A 29 -7.35 10.03 -20.56
CA VAL A 29 -6.79 10.44 -19.26
C VAL A 29 -5.99 11.72 -19.39
N ASN A 30 -5.15 11.84 -20.42
CA ASN A 30 -4.36 13.05 -20.69
C ASN A 30 -5.27 14.27 -20.94
N ASP A 31 -6.40 14.09 -21.63
CA ASP A 31 -7.39 15.15 -21.87
C ASP A 31 -8.07 15.64 -20.58
N LEU A 32 -8.19 14.79 -19.56
CA LEU A 32 -8.86 15.12 -18.30
C LEU A 32 -8.01 15.99 -17.36
N GLN A 33 -6.68 16.05 -17.57
CA GLN A 33 -5.74 16.76 -16.70
C GLN A 33 -5.88 16.40 -15.22
N TRP A 34 -6.20 15.14 -14.94
CA TRP A 34 -6.34 14.63 -13.58
C TRP A 34 -5.00 14.48 -12.87
N ASP A 35 -5.03 14.51 -11.55
CA ASP A 35 -3.87 14.10 -10.77
C ASP A 35 -3.60 12.60 -10.96
N LYS A 36 -2.33 12.20 -10.81
CA LYS A 36 -1.89 10.81 -11.05
C LYS A 36 -2.66 9.78 -10.22
N THR A 37 -3.10 10.13 -9.02
CA THR A 37 -3.88 9.23 -8.18
C THR A 37 -5.23 8.93 -8.86
N SER A 38 -5.94 9.95 -9.33
CA SER A 38 -7.18 9.79 -10.08
C SER A 38 -7.01 9.03 -11.39
N GLU A 39 -5.92 9.29 -12.13
CA GLU A 39 -5.59 8.54 -13.35
C GLU A 39 -5.48 7.03 -13.08
N VAL A 40 -4.69 6.65 -12.07
CA VAL A 40 -4.44 5.23 -11.73
C VAL A 40 -5.72 4.51 -11.34
N MET A 41 -6.63 5.19 -10.62
CA MET A 41 -7.92 4.60 -10.24
C MET A 41 -8.77 4.29 -11.49
N LEU A 42 -8.80 5.21 -12.46
CA LEU A 42 -9.52 5.03 -13.72
C LEU A 42 -8.91 3.89 -14.54
N TRP A 43 -7.58 3.89 -14.72
CA TRP A 43 -6.85 2.81 -15.38
C TRP A 43 -7.17 1.46 -14.74
N THR A 44 -7.06 1.35 -13.42
CA THR A 44 -7.29 0.10 -12.67
C THR A 44 -8.72 -0.42 -12.89
N ALA A 45 -9.73 0.45 -12.84
CA ALA A 45 -11.13 0.07 -13.07
C ALA A 45 -11.36 -0.42 -14.51
N LEU A 46 -10.86 0.32 -15.51
CA LEU A 46 -11.05 0.00 -16.92
C LEU A 46 -10.32 -1.28 -17.32
N LEU A 47 -9.11 -1.51 -16.82
CA LEU A 47 -8.39 -2.78 -17.06
C LEU A 47 -9.12 -3.97 -16.43
N ALA A 48 -9.66 -3.81 -15.23
CA ALA A 48 -10.47 -4.85 -14.59
C ALA A 48 -11.73 -5.16 -15.42
N MET A 49 -12.36 -4.16 -16.03
CA MET A 49 -13.50 -4.35 -16.94
C MET A 49 -13.10 -5.01 -18.26
N LEU A 50 -12.01 -4.56 -18.91
CA LEU A 50 -11.49 -5.13 -20.16
C LEU A 50 -11.20 -6.63 -20.04
N ARG A 51 -10.68 -7.07 -18.89
CA ARG A 51 -10.44 -8.49 -18.60
C ARG A 51 -11.70 -9.37 -18.72
N ARG A 52 -12.89 -8.78 -18.55
CA ARG A 52 -14.20 -9.43 -18.69
C ARG A 52 -15.17 -8.55 -19.47
N ARG A 53 -14.78 -8.10 -20.68
CA ARG A 53 -15.50 -7.07 -21.45
C ARG A 53 -17.01 -7.29 -21.60
N THR A 54 -17.47 -8.55 -21.70
CA THR A 54 -18.89 -8.88 -21.90
C THR A 54 -19.66 -9.17 -20.62
N ASP A 55 -18.95 -9.35 -19.49
CA ASP A 55 -19.58 -9.83 -18.26
C ASP A 55 -18.92 -9.32 -16.98
N TRP A 56 -18.27 -8.15 -17.01
CA TRP A 56 -17.60 -7.54 -15.86
C TRP A 56 -18.55 -7.14 -14.73
N PHE A 57 -19.82 -6.83 -15.02
CA PHE A 57 -20.77 -6.29 -14.03
C PHE A 57 -21.35 -7.38 -13.12
N GLN A 58 -21.32 -7.15 -11.81
CA GLN A 58 -21.88 -8.06 -10.80
C GLN A 58 -23.12 -7.49 -10.09
N GLY A 59 -23.42 -6.20 -10.25
CA GLY A 59 -24.54 -5.54 -9.58
C GLY A 59 -24.17 -4.18 -8.99
N VAL A 60 -25.13 -3.54 -8.33
CA VAL A 60 -24.96 -2.27 -7.62
C VAL A 60 -25.19 -2.50 -6.12
N SER A 61 -24.43 -1.82 -5.27
CA SER A 61 -24.54 -1.87 -3.81
C SER A 61 -25.15 -0.58 -3.30
N SER A 62 -26.24 -0.70 -2.54
CA SER A 62 -26.99 0.44 -1.99
C SER A 62 -26.44 0.97 -0.65
N ASN A 63 -25.57 0.21 0.03
CA ASN A 63 -25.19 0.46 1.43
C ASN A 63 -23.77 0.99 1.64
N VAL A 64 -23.23 1.79 0.72
CA VAL A 64 -21.87 2.36 0.89
C VAL A 64 -21.99 3.81 1.38
N PRO A 65 -21.47 4.16 2.56
CA PRO A 65 -21.57 5.53 3.09
C PRO A 65 -21.03 6.56 2.09
N GLN A 66 -21.82 7.60 1.83
CA GLN A 66 -21.37 8.72 1.02
C GLN A 66 -20.37 9.55 1.83
N SER A 67 -19.25 9.94 1.22
CA SER A 67 -18.35 10.92 1.83
C SER A 67 -18.97 12.30 1.62
N SER A 68 -19.29 13.02 2.70
CA SER A 68 -19.97 14.32 2.62
C SER A 68 -19.12 15.45 2.05
N ASN A 69 -17.79 15.26 1.92
CA ASN A 69 -16.83 16.31 1.53
C ASN A 69 -15.87 15.90 0.40
N SER A 70 -16.33 15.09 -0.57
CA SER A 70 -15.46 14.64 -1.68
C SER A 70 -15.17 15.75 -2.69
N ILE A 71 -13.89 16.03 -2.96
CA ILE A 71 -13.39 16.96 -4.00
C ILE A 71 -13.24 16.26 -5.37
N ALA A 72 -13.63 14.99 -5.46
CA ALA A 72 -13.38 14.17 -6.65
C ALA A 72 -13.96 14.80 -7.95
N PRO A 73 -13.19 14.78 -9.06
CA PRO A 73 -13.65 15.32 -10.33
C PRO A 73 -14.87 14.55 -10.84
N HIS A 74 -15.81 15.29 -11.45
CA HIS A 74 -16.95 14.69 -12.11
C HIS A 74 -16.53 14.18 -13.50
N TYR A 75 -16.74 12.88 -13.75
CA TYR A 75 -16.50 12.27 -15.05
C TYR A 75 -17.44 11.09 -15.26
N GLU A 76 -18.09 11.05 -16.41
CA GLU A 76 -19.01 9.98 -16.80
C GLU A 76 -18.23 8.85 -17.48
N VAL A 77 -18.16 7.71 -16.82
CA VAL A 77 -17.34 6.57 -17.29
C VAL A 77 -17.89 5.93 -18.56
N TYR A 78 -19.20 6.06 -18.80
CA TYR A 78 -19.90 5.41 -19.90
C TYR A 78 -19.27 5.68 -21.27
N THR A 79 -18.97 6.94 -21.58
CA THR A 79 -18.44 7.33 -22.90
C THR A 79 -17.13 6.63 -23.22
N LEU A 80 -16.22 6.53 -22.25
CA LEU A 80 -14.95 5.84 -22.43
C LEU A 80 -15.13 4.33 -22.53
N VAL A 81 -15.99 3.74 -21.70
CA VAL A 81 -16.33 2.31 -21.79
C VAL A 81 -16.86 1.93 -23.16
N GLN A 82 -17.72 2.77 -23.76
CA GLN A 82 -18.22 2.54 -25.13
C GLN A 82 -17.10 2.59 -26.16
N LYS A 83 -16.18 3.57 -26.08
CA LYS A 83 -14.99 3.64 -26.96
C LYS A 83 -14.11 2.40 -26.85
N LEU A 84 -14.10 1.73 -25.71
CA LEU A 84 -13.34 0.51 -25.45
C LEU A 84 -14.08 -0.78 -25.84
N ASN A 85 -15.29 -0.69 -26.42
CA ASN A 85 -16.13 -1.84 -26.77
C ASN A 85 -16.39 -2.78 -25.58
N ILE A 86 -16.58 -2.20 -24.39
CA ILE A 86 -16.97 -2.93 -23.18
C ILE A 86 -18.50 -2.87 -23.06
N ASP A 87 -19.14 -4.01 -22.81
CA ASP A 87 -20.59 -4.09 -22.70
C ASP A 87 -21.07 -3.29 -21.48
N TRP A 88 -22.03 -2.38 -21.69
CA TRP A 88 -22.62 -1.60 -20.60
C TRP A 88 -23.96 -2.22 -20.16
N PRO A 89 -24.11 -2.59 -18.87
CA PRO A 89 -25.35 -3.16 -18.37
C PRO A 89 -26.53 -2.19 -18.50
N HIS A 90 -27.66 -2.65 -19.05
CA HIS A 90 -28.88 -1.82 -19.21
C HIS A 90 -29.40 -1.21 -17.90
N LYS A 91 -29.12 -1.85 -16.76
CA LYS A 91 -29.56 -1.39 -15.43
C LYS A 91 -28.66 -0.31 -14.82
N LEU A 92 -27.52 -0.01 -15.45
CA LEU A 92 -26.56 0.96 -14.95
C LEU A 92 -26.75 2.30 -15.67
N SER A 93 -26.94 3.38 -14.91
CA SER A 93 -27.11 4.72 -15.49
C SER A 93 -25.89 5.12 -16.32
N LYS A 94 -26.12 5.72 -17.50
CA LYS A 94 -25.05 6.23 -18.36
C LYS A 94 -24.40 7.50 -17.80
N GLU A 95 -25.13 8.23 -16.95
CA GLU A 95 -24.72 9.47 -16.30
C GLU A 95 -24.02 9.23 -14.95
N ILE A 96 -23.68 7.98 -14.62
CA ILE A 96 -23.00 7.66 -13.37
C ILE A 96 -21.60 8.29 -13.36
N SER A 97 -21.33 9.11 -12.35
CA SER A 97 -19.99 9.69 -12.15
C SER A 97 -19.00 8.59 -11.74
N PHE A 98 -17.71 8.81 -12.00
CA PHE A 98 -16.70 7.82 -11.66
C PHE A 98 -16.58 7.55 -10.15
N ALA A 99 -16.69 8.59 -9.31
CA ALA A 99 -16.75 8.42 -7.86
C ALA A 99 -17.93 7.52 -7.45
N GLU A 100 -19.12 7.78 -8.02
CA GLU A 100 -20.32 7.00 -7.73
C GLU A 100 -20.21 5.56 -8.24
N PHE A 101 -19.58 5.40 -9.41
CA PHE A 101 -19.28 4.10 -10.01
C PHE A 101 -18.38 3.26 -9.10
N LEU A 102 -17.24 3.81 -8.66
CA LEU A 102 -16.33 3.12 -7.74
C LEU A 102 -17.01 2.79 -6.41
N ARG A 103 -17.90 3.68 -5.92
CA ARG A 103 -18.61 3.50 -4.65
C ARG A 103 -19.65 2.38 -4.72
N THR A 104 -20.38 2.25 -5.83
CA THR A 104 -21.62 1.44 -5.86
C THR A 104 -21.57 0.24 -6.79
N VAL A 105 -20.79 0.26 -7.88
CA VAL A 105 -20.84 -0.75 -8.94
C VAL A 105 -19.86 -1.89 -8.66
N LYS A 106 -20.34 -3.12 -8.45
CA LYS A 106 -19.47 -4.28 -8.26
C LYS A 106 -18.90 -4.78 -9.59
N ILE A 107 -17.57 -4.75 -9.71
CA ILE A 107 -16.83 -5.24 -10.88
C ILE A 107 -16.32 -6.66 -10.58
N LYS A 108 -16.78 -7.70 -11.29
CA LYS A 108 -16.51 -9.12 -10.98
C LYS A 108 -15.01 -9.44 -10.77
N PRO A 109 -14.07 -8.92 -11.57
CA PRO A 109 -12.64 -9.18 -11.33
C PRO A 109 -12.07 -8.45 -10.11
N LEU A 110 -12.69 -7.36 -9.68
CA LEU A 110 -12.15 -6.45 -8.68
C LEU A 110 -12.51 -6.93 -7.26
N PRO A 111 -11.52 -7.20 -6.38
CA PRO A 111 -11.81 -7.50 -4.98
C PRO A 111 -12.51 -6.33 -4.29
N ALA A 112 -13.53 -6.61 -3.47
CA ALA A 112 -14.31 -5.57 -2.80
C ALA A 112 -13.44 -4.65 -1.90
N VAL A 113 -12.39 -5.22 -1.28
CA VAL A 113 -11.42 -4.47 -0.46
C VAL A 113 -10.63 -3.48 -1.31
N ALA A 114 -10.11 -3.92 -2.47
CA ALA A 114 -9.43 -3.04 -3.42
C ALA A 114 -10.37 -1.95 -3.95
N GLN A 115 -11.60 -2.31 -4.33
CA GLN A 115 -12.59 -1.35 -4.82
C GLN A 115 -12.90 -0.25 -3.79
N LYS A 116 -13.08 -0.65 -2.52
CA LYS A 116 -13.30 0.30 -1.43
C LYS A 116 -12.10 1.24 -1.26
N ALA A 117 -10.89 0.70 -1.32
CA ALA A 117 -9.67 1.51 -1.32
C ALA A 117 -9.66 2.50 -2.49
N MET A 118 -9.96 2.03 -3.70
CA MET A 118 -9.95 2.87 -4.90
C MET A 118 -10.90 4.06 -4.77
N TYR A 119 -12.09 3.86 -4.20
CA TYR A 119 -13.01 4.96 -3.92
C TYR A 119 -12.40 5.98 -2.94
N PHE A 120 -11.80 5.53 -1.83
CA PHE A 120 -11.19 6.45 -0.85
C PHE A 120 -9.92 7.12 -1.37
N ILE A 121 -9.17 6.46 -2.24
CA ILE A 121 -8.02 7.02 -2.93
C ILE A 121 -8.48 8.09 -3.92
N PHE A 122 -9.46 7.79 -4.77
CA PHE A 122 -10.01 8.73 -5.77
C PHE A 122 -10.65 9.97 -5.13
N THR A 123 -11.25 9.80 -3.94
CA THR A 123 -11.85 10.91 -3.16
C THR A 123 -10.85 11.60 -2.23
N GLN A 124 -9.54 11.30 -2.37
CA GLN A 124 -8.43 11.88 -1.60
C GLN A 124 -8.54 11.70 -0.08
N LYS A 125 -9.28 10.68 0.37
CA LYS A 125 -9.38 10.31 1.79
C LYS A 125 -8.21 9.43 2.23
N TYR A 126 -7.67 8.63 1.32
CA TYR A 126 -6.46 7.84 1.56
C TYR A 126 -5.26 8.55 0.93
N PRO A 127 -4.28 9.02 1.74
CA PRO A 127 -3.12 9.73 1.23
C PRO A 127 -2.17 8.76 0.51
N ILE A 128 -2.31 8.71 -0.83
CA ILE A 128 -1.47 7.92 -1.73
C ILE A 128 -0.52 8.82 -2.50
N THR A 129 0.73 8.39 -2.62
CA THR A 129 1.70 8.96 -3.57
C THR A 129 1.86 7.99 -4.74
N VAL A 130 1.56 8.44 -5.96
CA VAL A 130 1.81 7.65 -7.16
C VAL A 130 3.24 7.91 -7.65
N LEU A 131 4.02 6.85 -7.83
CA LEU A 131 5.39 6.91 -8.32
C LEU A 131 5.50 6.21 -9.66
N ASP A 132 6.25 6.78 -10.60
CA ASP A 132 6.57 6.15 -11.90
C ASP A 132 7.88 5.34 -11.85
N TYR A 133 8.40 5.08 -10.66
CA TYR A 133 9.54 4.20 -10.40
C TYR A 133 9.32 3.38 -9.13
N GLU A 134 10.11 2.33 -8.95
CA GLU A 134 10.12 1.55 -7.71
C GLU A 134 11.05 2.26 -6.72
N PRO A 135 10.53 2.81 -5.60
CA PRO A 135 11.36 3.55 -4.67
C PRO A 135 12.32 2.61 -3.95
N SER A 136 13.43 3.18 -3.48
CA SER A 136 14.32 2.43 -2.59
C SER A 136 13.61 2.12 -1.26
N PRO A 137 14.01 1.06 -0.54
CA PRO A 137 13.46 0.76 0.79
C PRO A 137 13.54 1.95 1.78
N ARG A 138 14.59 2.77 1.68
CA ARG A 138 14.76 3.96 2.54
C ARG A 138 13.81 5.09 2.17
N GLU A 139 13.64 5.33 0.88
CA GLU A 139 12.67 6.31 0.39
C GLU A 139 11.24 5.89 0.75
N LEU A 140 10.92 4.60 0.59
CA LEU A 140 9.64 4.06 1.02
C LEU A 140 9.45 4.24 2.53
N LEU A 141 10.46 3.94 3.36
CA LEU A 141 10.40 4.22 4.80
C LEU A 141 10.05 5.68 5.11
N GLN A 142 10.67 6.64 4.42
CA GLN A 142 10.37 8.06 4.58
C GLN A 142 8.90 8.38 4.26
N ILE A 143 8.41 7.94 3.09
CA ILE A 143 7.01 8.15 2.69
C ILE A 143 6.05 7.53 3.71
N GLN A 144 6.39 6.35 4.24
CA GLN A 144 5.59 5.67 5.25
C GLN A 144 5.59 6.42 6.59
N CYS A 145 6.70 7.03 7.01
CA CYS A 145 6.77 7.87 8.20
C CYS A 145 5.82 9.08 8.12
N GLU A 146 5.59 9.60 6.92
CA GLU A 146 4.70 10.73 6.67
C GLU A 146 3.20 10.35 6.63
N GLY A 147 2.86 9.11 7.01
CA GLY A 147 1.47 8.67 7.01
C GLY A 147 0.93 8.27 5.63
N ARG A 148 1.80 8.19 4.61
CA ARG A 148 1.42 7.94 3.22
C ARG A 148 1.68 6.49 2.80
N ARG A 149 0.99 6.05 1.75
CA ARG A 149 1.28 4.81 1.03
C ARG A 149 1.57 5.12 -0.43
N ILE A 150 2.18 4.18 -1.14
CA ILE A 150 2.54 4.35 -2.54
C ILE A 150 1.69 3.46 -3.44
N ILE A 151 1.57 3.88 -4.70
CA ILE A 151 1.25 2.98 -5.81
C ILE A 151 2.31 3.22 -6.88
N THR A 152 2.97 2.15 -7.34
CA THR A 152 3.91 2.28 -8.47
C THR A 152 3.14 2.14 -9.79
N PHE A 153 3.09 3.22 -10.57
CA PHE A 153 2.38 3.30 -11.84
C PHE A 153 3.30 3.85 -12.93
N LYS A 154 3.83 2.94 -13.75
CA LYS A 154 4.54 3.27 -14.99
C LYS A 154 3.56 3.22 -16.15
N ASN A 155 3.17 4.38 -16.65
CA ASN A 155 2.28 4.49 -17.81
C ASN A 155 3.02 4.27 -19.14
N ASP A 156 3.75 3.15 -19.23
CA ASP A 156 4.35 2.67 -20.47
C ASP A 156 3.79 1.29 -20.77
N PHE A 157 2.59 1.28 -21.33
CA PHE A 157 1.87 0.04 -21.62
C PHE A 157 2.53 -0.81 -22.71
N SER A 158 3.55 -0.29 -23.41
CA SER A 158 4.36 -1.11 -24.32
C SER A 158 5.21 -2.14 -23.57
N GLN A 159 5.58 -1.85 -22.32
CA GLN A 159 6.41 -2.71 -21.46
C GLN A 159 5.58 -3.66 -20.57
N TRP A 160 4.28 -3.38 -20.39
CA TRP A 160 3.39 -4.17 -19.51
C TRP A 160 3.36 -5.68 -19.78
N PRO A 161 3.46 -6.19 -21.03
CA PRO A 161 3.50 -7.63 -21.27
C PRO A 161 4.67 -8.35 -20.57
N THR A 162 5.82 -7.68 -20.45
CA THR A 162 7.04 -8.22 -19.84
C THR A 162 7.31 -7.67 -18.45
N GLN A 163 6.67 -6.56 -18.07
CA GLN A 163 6.85 -5.92 -16.77
C GLN A 163 6.32 -6.79 -15.65
N LYS A 164 7.13 -6.93 -14.60
CA LYS A 164 6.79 -7.63 -13.36
C LYS A 164 7.23 -6.84 -12.15
N PHE A 165 6.36 -6.77 -11.16
CA PHE A 165 6.68 -6.26 -9.83
C PHE A 165 6.74 -7.45 -8.88
N GLY A 166 7.95 -7.97 -8.68
CA GLY A 166 8.15 -9.30 -8.10
C GLY A 166 7.48 -10.40 -8.92
N LYS A 167 6.43 -11.04 -8.38
CA LYS A 167 5.66 -12.10 -9.07
C LYS A 167 4.37 -11.57 -9.73
N ARG A 168 4.12 -10.26 -9.66
CA ARG A 168 2.85 -9.63 -10.06
C ARG A 168 2.94 -8.95 -11.43
N ASP A 169 1.86 -9.04 -12.19
CA ASP A 169 1.66 -8.22 -13.38
C ASP A 169 1.14 -6.81 -13.00
N PRO A 170 1.16 -5.81 -13.90
CA PRO A 170 0.81 -4.43 -13.56
C PRO A 170 -0.54 -4.28 -12.83
N LEU A 171 -1.62 -4.84 -13.39
CA LEU A 171 -2.95 -4.76 -12.77
C LEU A 171 -2.97 -5.48 -11.42
N SER A 172 -2.37 -6.66 -11.31
CA SER A 172 -2.35 -7.39 -10.03
C SER A 172 -1.56 -6.67 -8.95
N PHE A 173 -0.55 -5.89 -9.34
CA PHE A 173 0.25 -5.08 -8.45
C PHE A 173 -0.53 -3.86 -7.91
N TRP A 174 -1.23 -3.11 -8.77
CA TRP A 174 -2.03 -1.96 -8.30
C TRP A 174 -3.17 -2.39 -7.38
N LEU A 175 -3.83 -3.52 -7.68
CA LEU A 175 -4.86 -4.08 -6.82
C LEU A 175 -4.34 -4.49 -5.45
N HIS A 176 -3.12 -5.05 -5.41
CA HIS A 176 -2.43 -5.38 -4.18
C HIS A 176 -2.13 -4.12 -3.35
N ASP A 177 -1.61 -3.06 -3.98
CA ASP A 177 -1.34 -1.80 -3.28
C ASP A 177 -2.63 -1.13 -2.77
N CYS A 178 -3.72 -1.20 -3.53
CA CYS A 178 -5.05 -0.77 -3.07
C CYS A 178 -5.53 -1.56 -1.85
N ILE A 179 -5.41 -2.89 -1.85
CA ILE A 179 -5.78 -3.73 -0.70
C ILE A 179 -4.98 -3.33 0.54
N HIS A 180 -3.70 -3.05 0.36
CA HIS A 180 -2.80 -2.61 1.43
C HIS A 180 -3.16 -1.24 1.97
N ALA A 181 -3.51 -0.29 1.08
CA ALA A 181 -4.03 1.01 1.49
C ALA A 181 -5.30 0.86 2.35
N GLU A 182 -6.26 0.03 1.94
CA GLU A 182 -7.46 -0.20 2.75
C GLU A 182 -7.13 -0.81 4.11
N HIS A 183 -6.28 -1.83 4.19
CA HIS A 183 -5.90 -2.41 5.48
C HIS A 183 -5.19 -1.41 6.39
N PHE A 184 -4.35 -0.55 5.81
CA PHE A 184 -3.61 0.48 6.51
C PHE A 184 -4.52 1.58 7.06
N PHE A 185 -5.35 2.20 6.21
CA PHE A 185 -6.12 3.38 6.58
C PHE A 185 -7.47 3.08 7.24
N SER A 186 -8.02 1.87 7.10
CA SER A 186 -9.32 1.52 7.71
C SER A 186 -9.24 1.22 9.20
N GLN A 187 -8.03 1.03 9.75
CA GLN A 187 -7.80 0.66 11.15
C GLN A 187 -6.90 1.71 11.84
N PRO A 188 -7.47 2.78 12.42
CA PRO A 188 -6.71 3.89 12.98
C PRO A 188 -5.66 3.49 14.01
N GLU A 189 -5.95 2.46 14.82
CA GLU A 189 -4.99 1.99 15.83
C GLU A 189 -3.78 1.29 15.21
N ILE A 190 -3.99 0.46 14.19
CA ILE A 190 -2.90 -0.23 13.48
C ILE A 190 -2.09 0.79 12.69
N TYR A 191 -2.77 1.72 12.01
CA TYR A 191 -2.18 2.85 11.32
C TYR A 191 -1.19 3.61 12.22
N GLN A 192 -1.65 4.14 13.35
CA GLN A 192 -0.81 4.90 14.27
C GLN A 192 0.36 4.07 14.81
N SER A 193 0.12 2.80 15.12
CA SER A 193 1.17 1.93 15.64
C SER A 193 2.23 1.57 14.58
N GLN A 194 1.84 1.41 13.31
CA GLN A 194 2.80 1.20 12.22
C GLN A 194 3.64 2.45 11.96
N LEU A 195 3.05 3.65 12.03
CA LEU A 195 3.81 4.90 11.96
C LEU A 195 4.85 5.01 13.07
N GLY A 196 4.48 4.63 14.30
CA GLY A 196 5.43 4.58 15.40
C GLY A 196 6.59 3.62 15.17
N PHE A 197 6.34 2.47 14.55
CA PHE A 197 7.41 1.56 14.15
C PHE A 197 8.32 2.18 13.08
N TYR A 198 7.75 2.74 12.01
CA TYR A 198 8.57 3.36 10.95
C TYR A 198 9.39 4.54 11.50
N LYS A 199 8.78 5.37 12.35
CA LYS A 199 9.46 6.48 13.04
C LYS A 199 10.60 5.98 13.92
N PHE A 200 10.38 4.91 14.71
CA PHE A 200 11.43 4.28 15.50
C PHE A 200 12.62 3.83 14.65
N VAL A 201 12.36 3.15 13.52
CA VAL A 201 13.43 2.69 12.62
C VAL A 201 14.16 3.87 11.98
N SER A 202 13.43 4.90 11.56
CA SER A 202 13.98 6.14 11.00
C SER A 202 14.86 6.87 12.01
N ASP A 203 14.41 7.00 13.26
CA ASP A 203 15.17 7.67 14.33
C ASP A 203 16.44 6.89 14.67
N ALA A 204 16.36 5.57 14.76
CA ALA A 204 17.53 4.71 14.94
C ALA A 204 18.55 4.87 13.81
N HIS A 205 18.08 5.07 12.57
CA HIS A 205 18.95 5.35 11.43
C HIS A 205 19.60 6.74 11.51
N ALA A 206 18.81 7.77 11.82
CA ALA A 206 19.33 9.14 12.01
C ALA A 206 20.35 9.22 13.15
N ALA A 207 20.15 8.45 14.22
CA ALA A 207 21.07 8.33 15.35
C ALA A 207 22.27 7.40 15.09
N GLN A 208 22.45 6.90 13.86
CA GLN A 208 23.56 6.01 13.46
C GLN A 208 23.69 4.78 14.37
N CYS A 209 22.56 4.25 14.86
CA CYS A 209 22.56 3.10 15.77
C CYS A 209 22.74 1.78 15.02
N TRP A 210 22.39 1.76 13.74
CA TRP A 210 22.66 0.63 12.86
C TRP A 210 24.14 0.57 12.48
N PRO A 211 24.74 -0.62 12.41
CA PRO A 211 26.08 -0.77 11.85
C PRO A 211 26.08 -0.37 10.37
N ASP A 212 27.27 -0.21 9.79
CA ASP A 212 27.38 0.01 8.35
C ASP A 212 26.70 -1.16 7.60
N LEU A 213 25.54 -0.86 6.99
CA LEU A 213 24.71 -1.84 6.30
C LEU A 213 25.47 -2.46 5.13
N SER A 214 26.35 -1.68 4.48
CA SER A 214 27.11 -2.14 3.32
C SER A 214 28.16 -3.21 3.68
N ALA A 215 28.57 -3.26 4.95
CA ALA A 215 29.50 -4.28 5.45
C ALA A 215 28.84 -5.67 5.60
N ASN A 216 27.51 -5.75 5.60
CA ASN A 216 26.77 -7.02 5.65
C ASN A 216 25.57 -7.01 4.67
N PRO A 217 25.78 -7.43 3.40
CA PRO A 217 24.74 -7.43 2.37
C PRO A 217 23.51 -8.29 2.72
N GLN A 218 23.68 -9.36 3.51
CA GLN A 218 22.56 -10.19 3.93
C GLN A 218 21.67 -9.45 4.93
N PHE A 219 22.27 -8.76 5.90
CA PHE A 219 21.55 -7.89 6.83
C PHE A 219 20.85 -6.76 6.08
N GLU A 220 21.53 -6.11 5.13
CA GLU A 220 20.92 -5.05 4.32
C GLU A 220 19.70 -5.55 3.55
N GLY A 221 19.76 -6.75 2.98
CA GLY A 221 18.63 -7.38 2.29
C GLY A 221 17.45 -7.64 3.22
N ASP A 222 17.69 -8.27 4.38
CA ASP A 222 16.65 -8.59 5.37
C ASP A 222 16.02 -7.31 5.96
N PHE A 223 16.84 -6.30 6.26
CA PHE A 223 16.40 -5.01 6.77
C PHE A 223 15.60 -4.23 5.72
N SER A 224 16.07 -4.23 4.47
CA SER A 224 15.37 -3.62 3.33
C SER A 224 14.01 -4.25 3.10
N TYR A 225 13.91 -5.58 3.20
CA TYR A 225 12.64 -6.31 3.12
C TYR A 225 11.68 -5.86 4.23
N LEU A 226 12.16 -5.78 5.47
CA LEU A 226 11.37 -5.35 6.63
C LEU A 226 10.82 -3.93 6.48
N ILE A 227 11.66 -2.95 6.12
CA ILE A 227 11.21 -1.55 6.01
C ILE A 227 10.33 -1.30 4.77
N SER A 228 10.35 -2.22 3.81
CA SER A 228 9.45 -2.21 2.65
C SER A 228 8.10 -2.89 2.92
N ASP A 229 7.92 -3.54 4.09
CA ASP A 229 6.66 -4.17 4.45
C ASP A 229 5.61 -3.11 4.86
N MET A 230 4.55 -3.01 4.04
CA MET A 230 3.48 -2.03 4.22
C MET A 230 2.31 -2.53 5.12
N ASN A 231 2.28 -3.80 5.56
CA ASN A 231 1.03 -4.39 6.09
C ASN A 231 1.18 -5.33 7.28
N SER A 232 2.40 -5.49 7.79
CA SER A 232 2.60 -6.29 9.00
C SER A 232 2.19 -5.55 10.26
N HIS A 233 1.63 -6.32 11.21
CA HIS A 233 1.30 -5.82 12.54
C HIS A 233 2.57 -5.30 13.25
N PRO A 234 2.53 -4.17 13.97
CA PRO A 234 3.70 -3.57 14.62
C PRO A 234 4.49 -4.56 15.48
N LEU A 235 3.81 -5.36 16.30
CA LEU A 235 4.48 -6.41 17.10
C LEU A 235 5.29 -7.39 16.22
N HIS A 236 4.76 -7.79 15.07
CA HIS A 236 5.49 -8.67 14.15
C HIS A 236 6.69 -7.95 13.52
N LEU A 237 6.56 -6.68 13.18
CA LEU A 237 7.65 -5.86 12.65
C LEU A 237 8.80 -5.76 13.67
N PHE A 238 8.51 -5.45 14.94
CA PHE A 238 9.52 -5.44 16.01
C PHE A 238 10.15 -6.81 16.25
N LYS A 239 9.35 -7.88 16.32
CA LYS A 239 9.88 -9.24 16.50
C LYS A 239 10.82 -9.63 15.37
N THR A 240 10.47 -9.26 14.15
CA THR A 240 11.27 -9.52 12.95
C THR A 240 12.54 -8.69 12.96
N LEU A 241 12.46 -7.38 13.27
CA LEU A 241 13.63 -6.51 13.39
C LEU A 241 14.64 -7.07 14.40
N LYS A 242 14.17 -7.44 15.59
CA LYS A 242 15.03 -8.02 16.63
C LYS A 242 15.64 -9.36 16.18
N ALA A 243 14.86 -10.21 15.52
CA ALA A 243 15.37 -11.48 15.01
C ALA A 243 16.48 -11.25 13.96
N ILE A 244 16.27 -10.31 13.03
CA ILE A 244 17.28 -9.92 12.04
C ILE A 244 18.55 -9.42 12.76
N THR A 245 18.44 -8.55 13.76
CA THR A 245 19.61 -8.06 14.50
C THR A 245 20.34 -9.17 15.26
N ASP A 246 19.59 -10.08 15.90
CA ASP A 246 20.15 -11.18 16.68
C ASP A 246 20.87 -12.20 15.78
N ILE A 247 20.35 -12.46 14.58
CA ILE A 247 20.97 -13.36 13.60
C ILE A 247 22.30 -12.80 13.10
N HIS A 248 22.34 -11.50 12.78
CA HIS A 248 23.47 -10.89 12.08
C HIS A 248 24.57 -10.36 13.01
N PHE A 249 24.27 -10.10 14.30
CA PHE A 249 25.20 -9.41 15.21
C PHE A 249 25.37 -10.06 16.60
N LYS A 250 25.08 -11.37 16.70
CA LYS A 250 25.09 -12.13 17.96
C LYS A 250 26.37 -12.04 18.79
N GLU A 251 27.52 -11.83 18.16
CA GLU A 251 28.85 -11.94 18.79
C GLU A 251 29.41 -10.61 19.31
N GLN A 252 28.66 -9.51 19.23
CA GLN A 252 29.14 -8.19 19.69
C GLN A 252 28.96 -8.01 21.21
N SER A 253 29.96 -7.41 21.86
CA SER A 253 30.00 -7.18 23.32
C SER A 253 28.88 -6.28 23.85
N LEU A 254 28.33 -5.42 22.99
CA LEU A 254 27.10 -4.66 23.20
C LEU A 254 26.14 -5.07 22.09
N SER A 255 24.99 -5.62 22.46
CA SER A 255 23.96 -5.97 21.48
C SER A 255 23.57 -4.72 20.69
N ILE A 256 23.60 -4.80 19.36
CA ILE A 256 23.11 -3.73 18.48
C ILE A 256 21.66 -3.39 18.82
N TRP A 257 20.88 -4.39 19.19
CA TRP A 257 19.52 -4.19 19.65
C TRP A 257 19.45 -3.28 20.89
N ASP A 258 20.29 -3.51 21.90
CA ASP A 258 20.32 -2.67 23.10
C ASP A 258 20.74 -1.23 22.77
N ARG A 259 21.68 -1.04 21.83
CA ARG A 259 22.08 0.28 21.35
C ARG A 259 20.89 1.02 20.71
N VAL A 260 20.17 0.34 19.83
CA VAL A 260 19.03 0.89 19.08
C VAL A 260 17.87 1.26 20.02
N ILE A 261 17.50 0.37 20.94
CA ILE A 261 16.36 0.66 21.82
C ILE A 261 16.68 1.76 22.84
N THR A 262 17.93 1.84 23.31
CA THR A 262 18.35 2.83 24.32
C THR A 262 18.44 4.24 23.73
N SER A 263 18.78 4.37 22.45
CA SER A 263 18.87 5.68 21.78
C SER A 263 17.52 6.29 21.42
N CYS A 264 16.50 5.45 21.22
CA CYS A 264 15.20 5.89 20.71
C CYS A 264 14.12 6.07 21.79
N LEU A 265 14.36 5.63 23.03
CA LEU A 265 13.30 5.50 24.05
C LEU A 265 13.67 6.13 25.39
N GLY A 266 12.66 6.74 26.03
CA GLY A 266 12.80 7.46 27.29
C GLY A 266 12.21 6.74 28.52
N SER A 267 11.40 5.69 28.35
CA SER A 267 10.75 5.00 29.49
C SER A 267 11.35 3.62 29.78
N THR A 268 11.48 3.30 31.07
CA THR A 268 12.02 2.02 31.54
C THR A 268 11.13 0.83 31.16
N GLU A 269 9.81 1.02 31.11
CA GLU A 269 8.84 -0.03 30.79
C GLU A 269 8.94 -0.46 29.33
N GLU A 270 8.95 0.49 28.38
CA GLU A 270 9.08 0.21 26.94
C GLU A 270 10.43 -0.48 26.63
N LEU A 271 11.51 -0.01 27.27
CA LEU A 271 12.83 -0.63 27.14
C LEU A 271 12.82 -2.08 27.63
N ASN A 272 12.19 -2.35 28.78
CA ASN A 272 12.09 -3.70 29.32
C ASN A 272 11.25 -4.61 28.42
N ALA A 273 10.14 -4.12 27.86
CA ALA A 273 9.32 -4.87 26.91
C ALA A 273 10.13 -5.28 25.66
N LEU A 274 10.88 -4.34 25.08
CA LEU A 274 11.72 -4.60 23.89
C LEU A 274 12.92 -5.51 24.18
N ARG A 275 13.49 -5.48 25.38
CA ARG A 275 14.55 -6.42 25.80
C ARG A 275 14.04 -7.85 25.92
N LYS A 276 12.82 -8.03 26.44
CA LYS A 276 12.18 -9.35 26.57
C LYS A 276 11.67 -9.89 25.23
N LEU A 277 11.55 -9.07 24.20
CA LEU A 277 11.02 -9.46 22.90
C LEU A 277 11.72 -10.72 22.36
N ASN A 278 10.93 -11.67 21.84
CA ASN A 278 11.38 -13.00 21.39
C ASN A 278 11.97 -13.91 22.49
N THR A 279 11.76 -13.61 23.77
CA THR A 279 12.15 -14.50 24.89
C THR A 279 10.93 -15.13 25.55
N ALA A 280 11.16 -16.15 26.39
CA ALA A 280 10.12 -16.76 27.21
C ALA A 280 9.53 -15.82 28.28
N TYR A 281 10.17 -14.66 28.52
CA TYR A 281 9.73 -13.67 29.51
C TYR A 281 8.83 -12.58 28.91
N PHE A 282 8.57 -12.61 27.60
CA PHE A 282 7.68 -11.66 26.94
C PHE A 282 6.21 -12.01 27.22
N VAL A 283 5.51 -11.17 27.97
CA VAL A 283 4.12 -11.39 28.41
C VAL A 283 3.17 -10.34 27.86
N ASP A 284 1.87 -10.49 28.10
CA ASP A 284 0.83 -9.60 27.54
C ASP A 284 1.03 -8.12 27.92
N ASN A 285 1.45 -7.83 29.15
CA ASN A 285 1.78 -6.46 29.57
C ASN A 285 2.90 -5.83 28.71
N ASP A 286 3.86 -6.63 28.23
CA ASP A 286 4.92 -6.13 27.35
C ASP A 286 4.38 -5.82 25.93
N ILE A 287 3.33 -6.52 25.48
CA ILE A 287 2.62 -6.22 24.23
C ILE A 287 1.93 -4.86 24.34
N ASP A 288 1.22 -4.64 25.44
CA ASP A 288 0.50 -3.38 25.68
C ASP A 288 1.46 -2.20 25.75
N ALA A 289 2.58 -2.34 26.47
CA ALA A 289 3.63 -1.33 26.53
C ALA A 289 4.19 -0.99 25.13
N LEU A 290 4.45 -2.01 24.30
CA LEU A 290 4.94 -1.81 22.93
C LEU A 290 3.90 -1.11 22.02
N LEU A 291 2.62 -1.47 22.15
CA LEU A 291 1.55 -0.85 21.37
C LEU A 291 1.31 0.59 21.81
N GLN A 292 1.40 0.90 23.11
CA GLN A 292 1.33 2.29 23.57
C GLN A 292 2.52 3.12 23.10
N MET A 293 3.73 2.57 23.16
CA MET A 293 4.95 3.20 22.64
C MET A 293 4.79 3.58 21.17
N THR A 294 4.34 2.64 20.35
CA THR A 294 4.17 2.87 18.91
C THR A 294 3.07 3.89 18.62
N LYS A 295 1.94 3.84 19.31
CA LYS A 295 0.91 4.88 19.19
C LYS A 295 1.46 6.27 19.53
N ARG A 296 2.26 6.38 20.60
CA ARG A 296 2.91 7.64 21.01
C ARG A 296 3.89 8.16 19.95
N LEU A 297 4.77 7.31 19.44
CA LEU A 297 5.73 7.68 18.38
C LEU A 297 5.02 8.04 17.06
N GLY A 298 3.95 7.31 16.72
CA GLY A 298 3.12 7.61 15.54
C GLY A 298 2.46 8.98 15.62
N ALA A 299 1.92 9.34 16.79
CA ALA A 299 1.31 10.65 17.01
C ALA A 299 2.30 11.82 16.85
N GLN A 300 3.59 11.62 17.17
CA GLN A 300 4.65 12.63 16.98
C GLN A 300 5.00 12.86 15.50
N SER A 301 4.67 11.91 14.62
CA SER A 301 4.99 12.00 13.19
C SER A 301 4.14 13.04 12.43
N TYR A 302 3.11 13.61 13.07
CA TYR A 302 2.23 14.64 12.49
C TYR A 302 2.51 16.07 12.98
N THR A 303 3.44 16.24 13.92
CA THR A 303 3.69 17.52 14.61
C THR A 303 4.92 18.28 14.09
N THR A 304 5.47 17.88 12.94
CA THR A 304 6.64 18.48 12.28
C THR A 304 6.31 18.81 10.83
#